data_AF-Q9L955-F1
#
_entry.id   AF-Q9L955-F1
#
_cell.length_a   1.000
_cell.length_b   1.000
_cell.length_c   1.000
_cell.angle_alpha   90.00
_cell.angle_beta   90.00
_cell.angle_gamma   90.00
#
_symmetry.space_group_name_H-M   'P 1'
#
loop_
_entity.id
_entity.type
_entity.pdbx_description
1 polymer ?
#
loop_
_entity_poly.entity_id
_entity_poly.type
_entity_poly.pdbx_seq_one_letter_code
_entity_poly.pdbx_strand_id
1 'polypeptide(L)'
;MAMAHTLNPTATPSPSPAALAPWLVLLAGLAALYVPTLIDLFHGPWSSDRNAHGPIVMTVAFGFLYFRTRQLISQKMFERNPKPALGYPVVALGLLCYVLGRSQQVHVLEVGSLILVLAGLMIALFGVRTWSRMWFAFFFMMFMIPLPASIVDVVTLPMKIAVSAATEHLLYWMNYPIARSGVILTIGHYQLLVADACAGLNSLFTLEALGLLYMNLVRHPSLVRNVLLAMLIIRSRLPPIPSALFSCRSSRIISAMQPAKVSCTVFRDWYCSCRRCC
;
A
#
# COMPACT_ATOMS: atom_id res chain seq x y z
N MET A 1 -56.44 32.29 22.81
CA MET A 1 -56.24 30.82 22.88
C MET A 1 -55.65 30.36 21.56
N ALA A 2 -54.31 30.32 21.44
CA ALA A 2 -53.62 29.76 20.29
C ALA A 2 -52.93 28.47 20.73
N MET A 3 -53.29 27.36 20.09
CA MET A 3 -52.83 26.02 20.44
C MET A 3 -51.36 25.84 20.02
N ALA A 4 -50.48 25.67 21.01
CA ALA A 4 -49.14 25.19 20.79
C ALA A 4 -49.19 23.70 20.43
N HIS A 5 -49.12 23.40 19.13
CA HIS A 5 -48.81 22.06 18.64
C HIS A 5 -47.36 21.74 19.01
N THR A 6 -47.18 21.05 20.14
CA THR A 6 -45.91 20.44 20.53
C THR A 6 -45.57 19.32 19.55
N LEU A 7 -44.59 19.57 18.68
CA LEU A 7 -43.98 18.53 17.86
C LEU A 7 -43.25 17.54 18.77
N ASN A 8 -43.80 16.34 18.90
CA ASN A 8 -43.16 15.23 19.59
C ASN A 8 -41.89 14.84 18.81
N PRO A 9 -40.67 14.90 19.39
CA PRO A 9 -39.47 14.43 18.71
C PRO A 9 -39.62 12.92 18.50
N THR A 10 -39.59 12.49 17.24
CA THR A 10 -39.56 11.08 16.85
C THR A 10 -38.38 10.40 17.52
N ALA A 11 -38.65 9.69 18.61
CA ALA A 11 -37.69 8.80 19.25
C ALA A 11 -37.22 7.80 18.19
N THR A 12 -35.95 7.92 17.79
CA THR A 12 -35.29 6.89 17.00
C THR A 12 -35.29 5.62 17.85
N PRO A 13 -35.85 4.50 17.36
CA PRO A 13 -35.87 3.27 18.14
C PRO A 13 -34.42 2.86 18.44
N SER A 14 -34.07 2.80 19.72
CA SER A 14 -32.80 2.21 20.16
C SER A 14 -32.78 0.74 19.72
N PRO A 15 -31.64 0.23 19.22
CA PRO A 15 -31.57 -1.15 18.76
C PRO A 15 -31.84 -2.08 19.94
N SER A 16 -32.88 -2.91 19.83
CA SER A 16 -33.18 -3.91 20.84
C SER A 16 -32.02 -4.92 20.94
N PRO A 17 -31.70 -5.45 22.14
CA PRO A 17 -30.59 -6.40 22.32
C PRO A 17 -30.74 -7.66 21.44
N ALA A 18 -31.98 -8.04 21.11
CA ALA A 18 -32.28 -9.14 20.19
C ALA A 18 -31.85 -8.85 18.74
N ALA A 19 -31.85 -7.60 18.30
CA ALA A 19 -31.35 -7.21 16.97
C ALA A 19 -29.82 -7.18 16.89
N LEU A 20 -29.14 -7.05 18.03
CA LEU A 20 -27.67 -7.02 18.14
C LEU A 20 -27.06 -8.41 18.27
N ALA A 21 -27.80 -9.39 18.81
CA ALA A 21 -27.35 -10.77 18.99
C ALA A 21 -26.70 -11.41 17.73
N PRO A 22 -27.32 -11.38 16.52
CA PRO A 22 -26.69 -12.00 15.34
C PRO A 22 -25.40 -11.30 14.90
N TRP A 23 -25.31 -9.97 15.11
CA TRP A 23 -24.09 -9.22 14.82
C TRP A 23 -22.96 -9.56 15.79
N LEU A 24 -23.28 -9.76 17.07
CA LEU A 24 -22.32 -10.17 18.09
C LEU A 24 -21.77 -11.57 17.80
N VAL A 25 -22.61 -12.52 17.38
CA VAL A 25 -22.17 -13.88 17.01
C VAL A 25 -21.25 -13.86 15.79
N LEU A 26 -21.61 -13.09 14.75
CA LEU A 26 -20.76 -12.92 13.57
C LEU A 26 -19.40 -12.30 13.93
N LEU A 27 -19.40 -11.25 14.75
CA LEU A 27 -18.18 -10.55 15.14
C LEU A 27 -17.30 -11.41 16.04
N ALA A 28 -17.91 -12.19 16.96
CA ALA A 28 -17.21 -13.16 17.79
C ALA A 28 -16.59 -14.29 16.96
N GLY A 29 -17.31 -14.83 15.97
CA GLY A 29 -16.77 -15.85 15.07
C GLY A 29 -15.60 -15.33 14.22
N LEU A 30 -15.71 -14.10 13.71
CA LEU A 30 -14.64 -13.46 12.96
C LEU A 30 -13.42 -13.18 13.86
N ALA A 31 -13.65 -12.71 15.08
CA ALA A 31 -12.58 -12.49 16.06
C ALA A 31 -11.88 -13.80 16.43
N ALA A 32 -12.62 -14.86 16.74
CA ALA A 32 -12.06 -16.17 17.07
C ALA A 32 -11.17 -16.72 15.94
N LEU A 33 -11.54 -16.48 14.67
CA LEU A 33 -10.78 -16.94 13.52
C LEU A 33 -9.51 -16.10 13.26
N TYR A 34 -9.59 -14.76 13.37
CA TYR A 34 -8.51 -13.86 12.93
C TYR A 34 -7.62 -13.32 14.07
N VAL A 35 -8.05 -13.38 15.34
CA VAL A 35 -7.21 -13.03 16.50
C VAL A 35 -5.88 -13.81 16.51
N PRO A 36 -5.85 -15.15 16.34
CA PRO A 36 -4.57 -15.86 16.35
C PRO A 36 -3.68 -15.46 15.18
N THR A 37 -4.26 -15.17 14.00
CA THR A 37 -3.52 -14.62 12.87
C THR A 37 -2.93 -13.26 13.15
N LEU A 38 -3.67 -12.36 13.83
CA LEU A 38 -3.15 -11.06 14.23
C LEU A 38 -1.99 -11.19 15.21
N ILE A 39 -2.08 -12.10 16.18
CA ILE A 39 -1.00 -12.38 17.14
C ILE A 39 0.25 -12.87 16.40
N ASP A 40 0.11 -13.84 15.49
CA ASP A 40 1.21 -14.34 14.68
C ASP A 40 1.84 -13.23 13.81
N LEU A 41 1.01 -12.31 13.30
CA LEU A 41 1.46 -11.20 12.47
C LEU A 41 2.24 -10.15 13.28
N PHE A 42 1.78 -9.85 14.50
CA PHE A 42 2.46 -8.95 15.44
C PHE A 42 3.78 -9.50 15.96
N HIS A 43 3.85 -10.80 16.26
CA HIS A 43 5.09 -11.43 16.74
C HIS A 43 6.07 -11.75 15.61
N GLY A 44 5.58 -12.01 14.40
CA GLY A 44 6.41 -12.33 13.24
C GLY A 44 6.65 -11.14 12.31
N PRO A 45 5.97 -11.04 11.15
CA PRO A 45 6.31 -10.06 10.12
C PRO A 45 6.28 -8.59 10.56
N TRP A 46 5.33 -8.18 11.41
CA TRP A 46 5.18 -6.77 11.79
C TRP A 46 6.15 -6.32 12.89
N SER A 47 6.81 -7.24 13.59
CA SER A 47 7.90 -6.90 14.51
C SER A 47 9.22 -6.65 13.77
N SER A 48 9.32 -7.11 12.52
CA SER A 48 10.50 -6.87 11.69
C SER A 48 10.50 -5.47 11.08
N ASP A 49 11.68 -4.86 10.98
CA ASP A 49 11.88 -3.56 10.32
C ASP A 49 11.37 -3.52 8.88
N ARG A 50 11.22 -4.70 8.24
CA ARG A 50 10.80 -4.85 6.84
C ARG A 50 9.30 -4.66 6.64
N ASN A 51 8.43 -4.97 7.60
CA ASN A 51 6.97 -4.79 7.45
C ASN A 51 6.34 -3.98 8.59
N ALA A 52 7.13 -3.12 9.26
CA ALA A 52 6.67 -2.27 10.36
C ALA A 52 5.52 -1.31 9.99
N HIS A 53 5.23 -1.11 8.71
CA HIS A 53 4.10 -0.30 8.23
C HIS A 53 2.73 -1.00 8.38
N GLY A 54 2.70 -2.32 8.50
CA GLY A 54 1.48 -3.12 8.52
C GLY A 54 0.45 -2.72 9.59
N PRO A 55 0.84 -2.55 10.87
CA PRO A 55 -0.08 -2.15 11.94
C PRO A 55 -0.73 -0.77 11.71
N ILE A 56 0.03 0.17 11.14
CA ILE A 56 -0.46 1.53 10.82
C ILE A 56 -1.52 1.43 9.73
N VAL A 57 -1.21 0.72 8.63
CA VAL A 57 -2.13 0.53 7.51
C VAL A 57 -3.40 -0.20 7.97
N MET A 58 -3.28 -1.23 8.82
CA MET A 58 -4.42 -1.94 9.41
C MET A 58 -5.34 -0.97 10.16
N THR A 59 -4.80 -0.19 11.10
CA THR A 59 -5.57 0.74 11.93
C THR A 59 -6.31 1.76 11.06
N VAL A 60 -5.62 2.30 10.06
CA VAL A 60 -6.21 3.26 9.11
C VAL A 60 -7.27 2.62 8.22
N ALA A 61 -7.07 1.38 7.77
CA ALA A 61 -8.03 0.65 6.92
C ALA A 61 -9.34 0.37 7.66
N PHE A 62 -9.25 -0.18 8.87
CA PHE A 62 -10.42 -0.44 9.71
C PHE A 62 -11.12 0.86 10.14
N GLY A 63 -10.36 1.89 10.51
CA GLY A 63 -10.90 3.22 10.81
C GLY A 63 -11.65 3.81 9.61
N PHE A 64 -11.05 3.78 8.42
CA PHE A 64 -11.67 4.27 7.19
C PHE A 64 -12.94 3.48 6.84
N LEU A 65 -12.93 2.15 6.97
CA LEU A 65 -14.10 1.29 6.76
C LEU A 65 -15.24 1.67 7.73
N TYR A 66 -14.92 1.92 9.00
CA TYR A 66 -15.89 2.37 10.01
C TYR A 66 -16.49 3.74 9.68
N PHE A 67 -15.64 4.74 9.38
CA PHE A 67 -16.10 6.08 9.00
C PHE A 67 -16.95 6.06 7.74
N ARG A 68 -16.53 5.30 6.73
CA ARG A 68 -17.28 5.19 5.47
C ARG A 68 -18.63 4.51 5.66
N THR A 69 -18.70 3.49 6.49
CA THR A 69 -19.96 2.83 6.88
C THR A 69 -20.90 3.82 7.56
N ARG A 70 -20.40 4.60 8.52
CA ARG A 70 -21.19 5.64 9.21
C ARG A 70 -21.71 6.71 8.24
N GLN A 71 -20.89 7.14 7.28
CA GLN A 71 -21.28 8.10 6.25
C GLN A 71 -22.37 7.56 5.32
N LEU A 72 -22.28 6.29 4.92
CA LEU A 72 -23.29 5.63 4.08
C LEU A 72 -24.63 5.50 4.82
N ILE A 73 -24.59 5.20 6.12
CA ILE A 73 -25.78 5.12 6.97
C ILE A 73 -26.41 6.51 7.12
N SER A 74 -25.62 7.56 7.40
CA SER A 74 -26.15 8.91 7.58
C SER A 74 -26.77 9.50 6.30
N GLN A 75 -26.23 9.15 5.14
CA GLN A 75 -26.74 9.59 3.85
C GLN A 75 -27.94 8.79 3.34
N LYS A 76 -28.46 7.82 4.12
CA LYS A 76 -29.54 6.89 3.72
C LYS A 76 -29.30 6.17 2.39
N MET A 77 -28.05 6.13 1.94
CA MET A 77 -27.65 5.43 0.72
C MET A 77 -27.52 3.92 0.98
N PHE A 78 -27.94 3.43 2.13
CA PHE A 78 -27.80 2.03 2.49
C PHE A 78 -28.95 1.20 1.91
N GLU A 79 -28.81 0.82 0.63
CA GLU A 79 -29.75 -0.09 -0.04
C GLU A 79 -29.49 -1.53 0.42
N ARG A 80 -30.31 -2.03 1.34
CA ARG A 80 -30.23 -3.42 1.78
C ARG A 80 -30.87 -4.35 0.75
N ASN A 81 -30.10 -4.71 -0.28
CA ASN A 81 -30.49 -5.74 -1.25
C ASN A 81 -29.53 -6.94 -1.12
N PRO A 82 -29.74 -7.80 -0.09
CA PRO A 82 -28.85 -8.92 0.18
C PRO A 82 -28.85 -9.88 -1.01
N LYS A 83 -27.66 -10.20 -1.53
CA LYS A 83 -27.47 -11.21 -2.59
C LYS A 83 -26.71 -12.41 -2.03
N PRO A 84 -27.36 -13.25 -1.19
CA PRO A 84 -26.69 -14.37 -0.52
C PRO A 84 -26.05 -15.33 -1.51
N ALA A 85 -26.70 -15.62 -2.63
CA ALA A 85 -26.20 -16.53 -3.66
C ALA A 85 -24.82 -16.13 -4.23
N LEU A 86 -24.48 -14.83 -4.21
CA LEU A 86 -23.21 -14.32 -4.72
C LEU A 86 -22.20 -14.05 -3.59
N GLY A 87 -22.67 -13.75 -2.39
CA GLY A 87 -21.81 -13.53 -1.22
C GLY A 87 -21.27 -14.82 -0.60
N TYR A 88 -22.11 -15.85 -0.42
CA TYR A 88 -21.69 -17.13 0.15
C TYR A 88 -20.52 -17.81 -0.58
N PRO A 89 -20.49 -17.91 -1.92
CA PRO A 89 -19.34 -18.52 -2.60
C PRO A 89 -18.04 -17.72 -2.39
N VAL A 90 -18.13 -16.40 -2.27
CA VAL A 90 -16.95 -15.54 -1.99
C VAL A 90 -16.46 -15.75 -0.57
N VAL A 91 -17.37 -15.86 0.41
CA VAL A 91 -17.00 -16.19 1.80
C VAL A 91 -16.39 -17.58 1.89
N ALA A 92 -16.98 -18.58 1.20
CA ALA A 92 -16.47 -19.94 1.16
C ALA A 92 -15.06 -20.00 0.55
N LEU A 93 -14.84 -19.27 -0.56
CA LEU A 93 -13.51 -19.13 -1.16
C LEU A 93 -12.52 -18.45 -0.21
N GLY A 94 -12.93 -17.40 0.50
CA GLY A 94 -12.11 -16.74 1.51
C GLY A 94 -11.72 -17.70 2.64
N LEU A 95 -12.68 -18.46 3.19
CA LEU A 95 -12.42 -19.47 4.21
C LEU A 95 -11.49 -20.57 3.72
N LEU A 96 -11.65 -21.02 2.47
CA LEU A 96 -10.76 -22.02 1.88
C LEU A 96 -9.33 -21.47 1.75
N CYS A 97 -9.18 -20.23 1.29
CA CYS A 97 -7.88 -19.54 1.29
C CYS A 97 -7.30 -19.38 2.70
N TYR A 98 -8.12 -19.13 3.73
CA TYR A 98 -7.67 -19.05 5.12
C TYR A 98 -7.10 -20.39 5.58
N VAL A 99 -7.83 -21.48 5.36
CA VAL A 99 -7.40 -22.84 5.75
C VAL A 99 -6.12 -23.24 5.02
N LEU A 100 -6.04 -22.97 3.71
CA LEU A 100 -4.82 -23.23 2.93
C LEU A 100 -3.65 -22.35 3.37
N GLY A 101 -3.89 -21.06 3.63
CA GLY A 101 -2.88 -20.13 4.14
C GLY A 101 -2.30 -20.60 5.47
N ARG A 102 -3.18 -20.98 6.40
CA ARG A 102 -2.81 -21.53 7.71
C ARG A 102 -2.06 -22.86 7.61
N SER A 103 -2.53 -23.77 6.75
CA SER A 103 -1.90 -25.08 6.56
C SER A 103 -0.51 -24.97 5.96
N GLN A 104 -0.30 -24.02 5.04
CA GLN A 104 0.97 -23.83 4.33
C GLN A 104 1.87 -22.76 4.98
N GLN A 105 1.45 -22.18 6.10
CA GLN A 105 2.07 -21.01 6.75
C GLN A 105 2.36 -19.85 5.78
N VAL A 106 1.46 -19.63 4.81
CA VAL A 106 1.56 -18.55 3.84
C VAL A 106 0.76 -17.35 4.34
N HIS A 107 1.42 -16.45 5.06
CA HIS A 107 0.80 -15.23 5.62
C HIS A 107 0.09 -14.35 4.58
N VAL A 108 0.58 -14.32 3.34
CA VAL A 108 -0.06 -13.59 2.23
C VAL A 108 -1.48 -14.09 1.98
N LEU A 109 -1.70 -15.41 2.01
CA LEU A 109 -3.02 -16.01 1.84
C LEU A 109 -3.91 -15.79 3.07
N GLU A 110 -3.34 -15.89 4.27
CA GLU A 110 -4.09 -15.64 5.51
C GLU A 110 -4.63 -14.20 5.54
N VAL A 111 -3.78 -13.21 5.29
CA VAL A 111 -4.19 -11.79 5.28
C VAL A 111 -5.11 -11.50 4.10
N GLY A 112 -4.86 -12.09 2.93
CA GLY A 112 -5.75 -11.99 1.77
C GLY A 112 -7.14 -12.59 2.00
N SER A 113 -7.23 -13.68 2.75
CA SER A 113 -8.51 -14.31 3.08
C SER A 113 -9.42 -13.42 3.92
N LEU A 114 -8.85 -12.62 4.83
CA LEU A 114 -9.60 -11.61 5.61
C LEU A 114 -10.33 -10.64 4.68
N ILE A 115 -9.65 -10.13 3.65
CA ILE A 115 -10.21 -9.18 2.68
C ILE A 115 -11.36 -9.85 1.91
N LEU A 116 -11.18 -11.11 1.47
CA LEU A 116 -12.20 -11.87 0.76
C LEU A 116 -13.42 -12.17 1.64
N VAL A 117 -13.21 -12.59 2.88
CA VAL A 117 -14.30 -12.89 3.84
C VAL A 117 -15.09 -11.62 4.15
N LEU A 118 -14.44 -10.48 4.41
CA LEU A 118 -15.14 -9.20 4.61
C LEU A 118 -15.91 -8.76 3.35
N ALA A 119 -15.32 -8.93 2.16
CA ALA A 119 -15.98 -8.57 0.91
C ALA A 119 -17.21 -9.44 0.66
N GLY A 120 -17.09 -10.76 0.86
CA GLY A 120 -18.20 -11.71 0.74
C GLY A 120 -19.32 -11.44 1.75
N LEU A 121 -18.96 -11.13 3.01
CA LEU A 121 -19.93 -10.79 4.04
C LEU A 121 -20.66 -9.47 3.73
N MET A 122 -19.96 -8.46 3.21
CA MET A 122 -20.58 -7.23 2.71
C MET A 122 -21.58 -7.50 1.60
N ILE A 123 -21.22 -8.32 0.60
CA ILE A 123 -22.10 -8.66 -0.52
C ILE A 123 -23.31 -9.47 -0.04
N ALA A 124 -23.12 -10.42 0.87
CA ALA A 124 -24.18 -11.26 1.42
C ALA A 124 -25.20 -10.45 2.22
N LEU A 125 -24.74 -9.54 3.09
CA LEU A 125 -25.61 -8.80 4.02
C LEU A 125 -26.19 -7.50 3.43
N PHE A 126 -25.42 -6.82 2.58
CA PHE A 126 -25.71 -5.45 2.11
C PHE A 126 -25.76 -5.31 0.60
N GLY A 127 -25.40 -6.34 -0.16
CA GLY A 127 -25.47 -6.37 -1.60
C GLY A 127 -24.26 -5.74 -2.33
N VAL A 128 -24.17 -6.03 -3.62
CA VAL A 128 -23.06 -5.62 -4.49
C VAL A 128 -22.96 -4.10 -4.67
N ARG A 129 -24.09 -3.38 -4.64
CA ARG A 129 -24.11 -1.91 -4.78
C ARG A 129 -23.41 -1.22 -3.61
N THR A 130 -23.67 -1.68 -2.39
CA THR A 130 -23.04 -1.14 -1.18
C THR A 130 -21.54 -1.45 -1.17
N TRP A 131 -21.17 -2.69 -1.53
CA TRP A 131 -19.76 -3.07 -1.68
C TRP A 131 -19.02 -2.23 -2.73
N SER A 132 -19.62 -1.96 -3.89
CA SER A 132 -19.02 -1.11 -4.93
C SER A 132 -18.74 0.32 -4.43
N ARG A 133 -19.61 0.88 -3.57
CA ARG A 133 -19.38 2.19 -2.92
C ARG A 133 -18.24 2.18 -1.90
N MET A 134 -17.85 0.99 -1.43
CA MET A 134 -16.77 0.75 -0.46
C MET A 134 -15.53 0.09 -1.10
N TRP A 135 -15.50 -0.10 -2.43
CA TRP A 135 -14.40 -0.76 -3.14
C TRP A 135 -13.03 -0.17 -2.78
N PHE A 136 -12.95 1.15 -2.58
CA PHE A 136 -11.71 1.82 -2.17
C PHE A 136 -11.19 1.34 -0.80
N ALA A 137 -12.07 1.05 0.17
CA ALA A 137 -11.65 0.52 1.46
C ALA A 137 -11.03 -0.87 1.33
N PHE A 138 -11.64 -1.74 0.51
CA PHE A 138 -11.11 -3.08 0.20
C PHE A 138 -9.78 -3.02 -0.55
N PHE A 139 -9.66 -2.10 -1.51
CA PHE A 139 -8.41 -1.85 -2.21
C PHE A 139 -7.31 -1.37 -1.26
N PHE A 140 -7.62 -0.44 -0.35
CA PHE A 140 -6.68 0.03 0.66
C PHE A 140 -6.25 -1.10 1.62
N MET A 141 -7.17 -2.02 1.96
CA MET A 141 -6.88 -3.19 2.78
C MET A 141 -5.87 -4.16 2.11
N MET A 142 -5.73 -4.13 0.79
CA MET A 142 -4.69 -4.89 0.07
C MET A 142 -3.27 -4.45 0.44
N PHE A 143 -3.06 -3.17 0.76
CA PHE A 143 -1.76 -2.64 1.21
C PHE A 143 -1.35 -3.15 2.60
N MET A 144 -2.27 -3.79 3.33
CA MET A 144 -1.99 -4.44 4.60
C MET A 144 -1.30 -5.80 4.42
N ILE A 145 -1.42 -6.42 3.24
CA ILE A 145 -0.83 -7.74 2.99
C ILE A 145 0.70 -7.62 3.05
N PRO A 146 1.38 -8.38 3.93
CA PRO A 146 2.84 -8.33 4.02
C PRO A 146 3.44 -8.76 2.68
N LEU A 147 4.34 -7.94 2.13
CA LEU A 147 4.98 -8.28 0.86
C LEU A 147 5.93 -9.47 1.09
N PRO A 148 5.90 -10.49 0.22
CA PRO A 148 6.86 -11.59 0.28
C PRO A 148 8.27 -11.05 0.05
N ALA A 149 9.25 -11.60 0.80
CA ALA A 149 10.65 -11.19 0.75
C ALA A 149 11.19 -11.16 -0.69
N SER A 150 10.79 -12.13 -1.52
CA SER A 150 11.17 -12.23 -2.93
C SER A 150 10.89 -10.96 -3.74
N ILE A 151 9.76 -10.29 -3.51
CA ILE A 151 9.41 -9.07 -4.27
C ILE A 151 10.28 -7.90 -3.81
N VAL A 152 10.47 -7.77 -2.49
CA VAL A 152 11.31 -6.72 -1.92
C VAL A 152 12.77 -6.90 -2.37
N ASP A 153 13.26 -8.14 -2.41
CA ASP A 153 14.62 -8.46 -2.80
C ASP A 153 14.87 -8.18 -4.30
N VAL A 154 13.91 -8.50 -5.17
CA VAL A 154 13.99 -8.16 -6.61
C VAL A 154 14.09 -6.64 -6.84
N VAL A 155 13.41 -5.84 -6.03
CA VAL A 155 13.43 -4.37 -6.15
C VAL A 155 14.68 -3.77 -5.49
N THR A 156 15.11 -4.30 -4.34
CA THR A 156 16.25 -3.76 -3.58
C THR A 156 17.60 -4.16 -4.17
N LEU A 157 17.73 -5.36 -4.73
CA LEU A 157 19.00 -5.86 -5.28
C LEU A 157 19.61 -4.94 -6.34
N PRO A 158 18.90 -4.47 -7.39
CA PRO A 158 19.49 -3.54 -8.36
C PRO A 158 19.88 -2.21 -7.72
N MET A 159 19.12 -1.72 -6.73
CA MET A 159 19.47 -0.49 -6.01
C MET A 159 20.76 -0.66 -5.21
N LYS A 160 20.93 -1.81 -4.52
CA LYS A 160 22.17 -2.10 -3.79
C LYS A 160 23.38 -2.17 -4.71
N ILE A 161 23.23 -2.79 -5.89
CA ILE A 161 24.29 -2.87 -6.88
C ILE A 161 24.65 -1.47 -7.41
N ALA A 162 23.65 -0.65 -7.74
CA ALA A 162 23.87 0.71 -8.23
C ALA A 162 24.58 1.59 -7.19
N VAL A 163 24.16 1.53 -5.93
CA VAL A 163 24.81 2.26 -4.83
C VAL A 163 26.24 1.76 -4.63
N SER A 164 26.46 0.44 -4.61
CA SER A 164 27.81 -0.13 -4.46
C SER A 164 28.77 0.32 -5.57
N ALA A 165 28.30 0.40 -6.82
CA ALA A 165 29.08 0.90 -7.95
C ALA A 165 29.36 2.40 -7.84
N ALA A 166 28.36 3.21 -7.46
CA ALA A 166 28.55 4.64 -7.26
C ALA A 166 29.55 4.94 -6.13
N THR A 167 29.47 4.19 -5.01
CA THR A 167 30.41 4.32 -3.89
C THR A 167 31.84 3.93 -4.30
N GLU A 168 32.02 2.84 -5.05
CA GLU A 168 33.32 2.44 -5.60
C GLU A 168 33.94 3.56 -6.43
N HIS A 169 33.20 4.10 -7.41
CA HIS A 169 33.70 5.18 -8.27
C HIS A 169 34.05 6.45 -7.49
N LEU A 170 33.23 6.82 -6.50
CA LEU A 170 33.45 8.02 -5.70
C LEU A 170 34.70 7.90 -4.82
N LEU A 171 34.91 6.76 -4.16
CA LEU A 171 36.07 6.57 -3.29
C LEU A 171 37.36 6.34 -4.09
N TYR A 172 37.26 5.74 -5.29
CA TYR A 172 38.38 5.66 -6.22
C TYR A 172 38.88 7.05 -6.64
N TRP A 173 37.95 7.99 -6.91
CA TRP A 173 38.29 9.40 -7.18
C TRP A 173 38.96 10.10 -6.00
N MET A 174 38.69 9.67 -4.77
CA MET A 174 39.32 10.20 -3.55
C MET A 174 40.63 9.48 -3.18
N ASN A 175 41.21 8.68 -4.09
CA ASN A 175 42.44 7.90 -3.89
C ASN A 175 42.34 6.82 -2.78
N TYR A 176 41.15 6.31 -2.48
CA TYR A 176 41.00 5.10 -1.67
C TYR A 176 40.84 3.88 -2.60
N PRO A 177 41.81 2.95 -2.64
CA PRO A 177 41.69 1.73 -3.45
C PRO A 177 40.72 0.75 -2.78
N ILE A 178 39.63 0.42 -3.47
CA ILE A 178 38.56 -0.45 -2.97
C ILE A 178 38.27 -1.50 -4.04
N ALA A 179 38.11 -2.75 -3.61
CA ALA A 179 37.67 -3.83 -4.48
C ALA A 179 36.18 -4.11 -4.26
N ARG A 180 35.40 -4.20 -5.34
CA ARG A 180 33.98 -4.56 -5.30
C ARG A 180 33.78 -5.99 -5.82
N SER A 181 33.04 -6.80 -5.06
CA SER A 181 32.52 -8.09 -5.51
C SER A 181 31.01 -8.12 -5.30
N GLY A 182 30.27 -7.71 -6.33
CA GLY A 182 28.81 -7.56 -6.26
C GLY A 182 28.40 -6.44 -5.28
N VAL A 183 27.88 -6.85 -4.12
CA VAL A 183 27.36 -5.97 -3.06
C VAL A 183 28.32 -5.80 -1.87
N ILE A 184 29.46 -6.49 -1.92
CA ILE A 184 30.50 -6.45 -0.89
C ILE A 184 31.59 -5.49 -1.36
N LEU A 185 31.90 -4.50 -0.52
CA LEU A 185 33.03 -3.59 -0.73
C LEU A 185 34.15 -3.97 0.24
N THR A 186 35.36 -4.15 -0.28
CA THR A 186 36.53 -4.53 0.51
C THR A 186 37.56 -3.40 0.52
N ILE A 187 37.93 -2.96 1.72
CA ILE A 187 38.94 -1.90 1.95
C ILE A 187 40.06 -2.52 2.79
N GLY A 188 41.18 -2.84 2.16
CA GLY A 188 42.28 -3.57 2.81
C GLY A 188 41.80 -4.94 3.34
N HIS A 189 41.72 -5.08 4.67
CA HIS A 189 41.25 -6.30 5.34
C HIS A 189 39.78 -6.24 5.80
N TYR A 190 39.10 -5.09 5.69
CA TYR A 190 37.72 -4.94 6.13
C TYR A 190 36.74 -5.18 4.99
N GLN A 191 35.69 -5.96 5.27
CA GLN A 191 34.58 -6.20 4.36
C GLN A 191 33.35 -5.46 4.86
N LEU A 192 32.79 -4.61 4.01
CA LEU A 192 31.57 -3.86 4.28
C LEU A 192 30.47 -4.38 3.35
N LEU A 193 29.39 -4.87 3.96
CA LEU A 193 28.18 -5.27 3.24
C LEU A 193 27.22 -4.07 3.21
N VAL A 194 26.73 -3.73 2.02
CA VAL A 194 25.68 -2.71 1.89
C VAL A 194 24.40 -3.26 2.53
N ALA A 195 24.01 -2.66 3.66
CA ALA A 195 22.80 -3.03 4.38
C ALA A 195 21.54 -2.90 3.50
N ASP A 196 20.52 -3.68 3.82
CA ASP A 196 19.22 -3.57 3.17
C ASP A 196 18.60 -2.18 3.31
N ALA A 197 18.21 -1.58 2.18
CA ALA A 197 17.46 -0.33 2.13
C ALA A 197 15.97 -0.53 2.51
N CYS A 198 15.69 -1.33 3.54
CA CYS A 198 14.33 -1.67 3.97
C CYS A 198 13.60 -0.48 4.58
N ALA A 199 14.30 0.39 5.32
CA ALA A 199 13.71 1.57 5.94
C ALA A 199 13.16 2.59 4.91
N GLY A 200 13.84 2.75 3.77
CA GLY A 200 13.43 3.67 2.71
C GLY A 200 12.20 3.18 1.95
N LEU A 201 12.17 1.90 1.57
CA LEU A 201 11.02 1.30 0.86
C LEU A 201 9.74 1.33 1.69
N ASN A 202 9.83 1.07 3.00
CA ASN A 202 8.68 1.15 3.90
C ASN A 202 8.10 2.56 3.99
N SER A 203 8.97 3.57 4.02
CA SER A 203 8.55 4.98 4.00
C SER A 203 7.86 5.33 2.68
N LEU A 204 8.39 4.87 1.54
CA LEU A 204 7.75 5.09 0.23
C LEU A 204 6.38 4.41 0.13
N PHE A 205 6.24 3.17 0.60
CA PHE A 205 4.96 2.46 0.57
C PHE A 205 3.92 3.09 1.48
N THR A 206 4.31 3.53 2.67
CA THR A 206 3.40 4.24 3.58
C THR A 206 2.96 5.59 3.00
N LEU A 207 3.89 6.35 2.40
CA LEU A 207 3.57 7.60 1.72
C LEU A 207 2.65 7.39 0.50
N GLU A 208 2.83 6.31 -0.26
CA GLU A 208 1.95 5.94 -1.37
C GLU A 208 0.53 5.63 -0.88
N ALA A 209 0.43 4.77 0.15
CA ALA A 209 -0.86 4.40 0.74
C ALA A 209 -1.57 5.62 1.33
N LEU A 210 -0.84 6.45 2.09
CA LEU A 210 -1.38 7.67 2.69
C LEU A 210 -1.76 8.70 1.62
N GLY A 211 -0.98 8.83 0.54
CA GLY A 211 -1.28 9.68 -0.60
C GLY A 211 -2.57 9.27 -1.32
N LEU A 212 -2.77 7.97 -1.54
CA LEU A 212 -4.02 7.43 -2.10
C LEU A 212 -5.23 7.71 -1.19
N LEU A 213 -5.06 7.51 0.12
CA LEU A 213 -6.10 7.80 1.10
C LEU A 213 -6.44 9.29 1.12
N TYR A 214 -5.43 10.16 1.14
CA TYR A 214 -5.60 11.61 1.11
C TYR A 214 -6.37 12.07 -0.14
N MET A 215 -6.03 11.56 -1.32
CA MET A 215 -6.75 11.86 -2.56
C MET A 215 -8.22 11.40 -2.52
N ASN A 216 -8.50 10.27 -1.87
CA ASN A 216 -9.87 9.79 -1.70
C ASN A 216 -10.68 10.66 -0.74
N LEU A 217 -10.06 11.11 0.37
CA LEU A 217 -10.68 11.98 1.35
C LEU A 217 -10.95 13.37 0.79
N VAL A 218 -9.99 13.95 0.07
CA VAL A 218 -10.02 15.36 -0.36
C VAL A 218 -10.80 15.58 -1.66
N ARG A 219 -11.26 14.51 -2.35
CA ARG A 219 -12.25 14.53 -3.46
C ARG A 219 -12.29 15.85 -4.25
N HIS A 220 -11.20 16.17 -4.94
CA HIS A 220 -11.24 17.24 -5.93
C HIS A 220 -12.11 16.80 -7.11
N PRO A 221 -12.92 17.70 -7.71
CA PRO A 221 -14.00 17.35 -8.64
C PRO A 221 -13.58 16.77 -9.99
N SER A 222 -12.28 16.68 -10.31
CA SER A 222 -11.80 16.16 -11.60
C SER A 222 -11.41 14.68 -11.53
N LEU A 223 -12.34 13.81 -11.95
CA LEU A 223 -12.14 12.36 -12.13
C LEU A 223 -10.88 12.02 -12.96
N VAL A 224 -10.53 12.88 -13.93
CA VAL A 224 -9.35 12.73 -14.78
C VAL A 224 -8.04 12.73 -13.98
N ARG A 225 -7.93 13.57 -12.92
CA ARG A 225 -6.70 13.66 -12.12
C ARG A 225 -6.53 12.44 -11.21
N ASN A 226 -7.61 11.97 -10.58
CA ASN A 226 -7.59 10.76 -9.75
C ASN A 226 -7.25 9.51 -10.57
N VAL A 227 -7.76 9.40 -11.80
CA VAL A 227 -7.43 8.29 -12.70
C VAL A 227 -5.99 8.38 -13.19
N LEU A 228 -5.49 9.59 -13.51
CA LEU A 228 -4.09 9.81 -13.90
C LEU A 228 -3.12 9.44 -12.77
N LEU A 229 -3.45 9.80 -11.53
CA LEU A 229 -2.64 9.53 -10.34
C LEU A 229 -2.69 8.05 -9.94
N ALA A 230 -3.85 7.40 -10.01
CA ALA A 230 -3.97 5.96 -9.83
C ALA A 230 -3.15 5.19 -10.88
N MET A 231 -3.16 5.64 -12.14
CA MET A 231 -2.31 5.07 -13.19
C MET A 231 -0.82 5.33 -12.95
N LEU A 232 -0.44 6.49 -12.42
CA LEU A 232 0.96 6.80 -12.11
C LEU A 232 1.50 5.92 -10.96
N ILE A 233 0.65 5.65 -9.96
CA ILE A 233 0.96 4.82 -8.79
C ILE A 233 0.99 3.33 -9.16
N ILE A 234 0.07 2.87 -10.02
CA ILE A 234 0.15 1.52 -10.61
C ILE A 234 1.38 1.38 -11.51
N ARG A 235 1.76 2.43 -12.24
CA ARG A 235 2.96 2.44 -13.09
C ARG A 235 4.25 2.37 -12.28
N SER A 236 4.30 2.94 -11.07
CA SER A 236 5.49 2.84 -10.20
C SER A 236 5.70 1.46 -9.57
N ARG A 237 4.67 0.59 -9.55
CA ARG A 237 4.77 -0.80 -9.05
C ARG A 237 5.12 -1.83 -10.12
N LEU A 238 5.06 -1.47 -11.40
CA LEU A 238 5.49 -2.36 -12.47
C LEU A 238 7.01 -2.18 -12.64
N PRO A 239 7.84 -3.24 -12.51
CA PRO A 239 9.26 -3.13 -12.79
C PRO A 239 9.44 -2.57 -14.20
N PRO A 240 10.47 -1.73 -14.43
CA PRO A 240 10.71 -1.18 -15.75
C PRO A 240 10.83 -2.35 -16.73
N ILE A 241 9.87 -2.43 -17.65
CA ILE A 241 10.00 -3.24 -18.86
C ILE A 241 11.36 -2.84 -19.44
N PRO A 242 12.32 -3.75 -19.60
CA PRO A 242 13.65 -3.39 -20.05
C PRO A 242 13.49 -2.63 -21.37
N SER A 243 13.96 -1.38 -21.34
CA SER A 243 14.03 -0.45 -22.46
C SER A 243 15.11 -0.90 -23.47
N ALA A 244 15.09 -2.17 -23.86
CA ALA A 244 15.94 -2.74 -24.89
C ALA A 244 15.44 -2.44 -26.32
N LEU A 245 14.22 -1.89 -26.47
CA LEU A 245 13.64 -1.56 -27.78
C LEU A 245 13.82 -0.08 -28.20
N PHE A 246 14.34 0.80 -27.34
CA PHE A 246 14.57 2.21 -27.69
C PHE A 246 16.02 2.55 -28.07
N SER A 247 16.93 1.58 -28.06
CA SER A 247 18.36 1.81 -28.40
C SER A 247 18.72 1.58 -29.87
N CYS A 248 17.77 1.29 -30.77
CA CYS A 248 18.11 0.95 -32.17
C CYS A 248 17.57 1.91 -33.25
N ARG A 249 17.19 3.15 -32.88
CA ARG A 249 16.75 4.18 -33.86
C ARG A 249 17.41 5.56 -33.71
N SER A 250 18.52 5.66 -32.99
CA SER A 250 19.29 6.92 -32.89
C SER A 250 20.71 6.84 -33.47
N SER A 251 21.21 5.64 -33.80
CA SER A 251 22.59 5.45 -34.26
C SER A 251 22.84 5.77 -35.75
N ARG A 252 21.89 6.40 -36.46
CA ARG A 252 22.04 6.68 -37.90
C ARG A 252 22.04 8.16 -38.29
N ILE A 253 22.08 9.09 -37.32
CA ILE A 253 22.10 10.54 -37.60
C ILE A 253 23.36 11.26 -37.08
N ILE A 254 24.17 10.65 -36.20
CA ILE A 254 25.36 11.29 -35.62
C ILE A 254 26.64 10.67 -36.19
N SER A 255 26.81 10.70 -37.52
CA SER A 255 28.07 10.29 -38.17
C SER A 255 28.61 11.34 -39.16
N ALA A 256 28.18 12.59 -39.04
CA ALA A 256 28.77 13.71 -39.77
C ALA A 256 29.02 14.88 -38.82
N MET A 257 30.26 15.39 -38.84
CA MET A 257 30.85 16.51 -38.10
C MET A 257 31.53 16.23 -36.74
N GLN A 258 32.85 16.01 -36.82
CA GLN A 258 33.86 16.62 -35.93
C GLN A 258 33.93 18.16 -36.17
N PRO A 259 34.84 18.93 -35.53
CA PRO A 259 35.08 19.12 -34.10
C PRO A 259 35.16 20.64 -33.74
N ALA A 260 34.63 21.13 -32.62
CA ALA A 260 35.12 22.37 -31.98
C ALA A 260 34.36 22.78 -30.70
N LYS A 261 35.15 23.04 -29.66
CA LYS A 261 35.05 24.12 -28.65
C LYS A 261 33.75 24.37 -27.85
N VAL A 262 33.88 24.08 -26.54
CA VAL A 262 33.70 25.00 -25.40
C VAL A 262 32.43 25.86 -25.32
N SER A 263 31.58 25.60 -24.32
CA SER A 263 31.34 26.61 -23.27
C SER A 263 30.71 26.01 -22.00
N CYS A 264 31.48 26.07 -20.91
CA CYS A 264 31.05 25.92 -19.53
C CYS A 264 30.37 27.22 -19.07
N THR A 265 29.06 27.21 -18.92
CA THR A 265 28.34 28.21 -18.10
C THR A 265 26.96 27.63 -17.81
N VAL A 266 26.68 27.29 -16.54
CA VAL A 266 25.34 27.13 -15.91
C VAL A 266 25.42 26.30 -14.60
N PHE A 267 26.54 25.63 -14.28
CA PHE A 267 26.62 24.76 -13.08
C PHE A 267 27.17 25.42 -11.80
N ARG A 268 27.24 26.75 -11.71
CA ARG A 268 27.90 27.46 -10.57
C ARG A 268 26.98 28.10 -9.53
N ASP A 269 25.66 27.98 -9.63
CA ASP A 269 24.72 28.69 -8.73
C ASP A 269 24.02 27.82 -7.68
N TRP A 270 24.20 26.50 -7.65
CA TRP A 270 23.47 25.63 -6.70
C TRP A 270 24.21 25.25 -5.41
N TYR A 271 25.50 25.62 -5.25
CA TYR A 271 26.31 25.18 -4.10
C TYR A 271 26.50 26.23 -2.98
N CYS A 272 25.92 27.43 -3.08
CA CYS A 272 26.14 28.51 -2.09
C CYS A 272 24.91 28.95 -1.28
N SER A 273 23.76 28.26 -1.37
CA SER A 273 22.54 28.63 -0.64
C SER A 273 22.19 27.69 0.54
N CYS A 274 23.21 27.21 1.28
CA CYS A 274 22.99 26.44 2.51
C CYS A 274 24.11 26.62 3.56
N ARG A 275 24.58 27.87 3.75
CA ARG A 275 25.28 28.33 4.97
C ARG A 275 24.78 29.72 5.33
N ARG A 276 23.54 29.80 5.83
CA ARG A 276 22.99 30.92 6.62
C ARG A 276 21.50 30.63 6.90
N CYS A 277 21.23 29.84 7.93
CA CYS A 277 20.03 29.92 8.76
C CYS A 277 20.25 28.98 9.96
N CYS A 278 20.68 29.61 11.06
CA CYS A 278 21.02 29.05 12.39
C CYS A 278 22.28 28.19 12.48
#